data_AF-A0A946VLX9-F1
#
_entry.id   AF-A0A946VLX9-F1
#
_cell.length_a   1.000
_cell.length_b   1.000
_cell.length_c   1.000
_cell.angle_alpha   90.00
_cell.angle_beta   90.00
_cell.angle_gamma   90.00
#
_symmetry.space_group_name_H-M   'P 1'
#
loop_
_entity.id
_entity.type
_entity.pdbx_description
1 polymer ?
#
loop_
_entity_poly.entity_id
_entity_poly.type
_entity_poly.pdbx_seq_one_letter_code
_entity_poly.pdbx_strand_id
1 'polypeptide(L)'
;MKKNNFFSSESTPAIILFLFALVAMVLKNSVFSDGYTELLLLDIEVRAENFSLQKPLLLWINDGLMAIFFFLVGLELKKEILVGQLRQPGNVVLPIAGAIGGVAVPAGIYLLLNFQNSLSAHGWAIPTATDIAFTVGILALLGS
;
A
#
# COMPACT_ATOMS: atom_id res chain seq x y z
N MET A 1 -38.86 -6.63 -1.64
CA MET A 1 -37.58 -7.26 -1.25
C MET A 1 -36.46 -6.24 -1.43
N LYS A 2 -35.96 -5.68 -0.33
CA LYS A 2 -34.84 -4.73 -0.29
C LYS A 2 -33.58 -5.52 -0.70
N LYS A 3 -33.04 -5.30 -1.91
CA LYS A 3 -31.78 -5.93 -2.32
C LYS A 3 -30.66 -5.33 -1.46
N ASN A 4 -29.93 -6.20 -0.76
CA ASN A 4 -28.79 -5.85 0.08
C ASN A 4 -27.67 -5.24 -0.78
N ASN A 5 -27.62 -3.92 -0.88
CA ASN A 5 -26.57 -3.14 -1.54
C ASN A 5 -25.30 -2.99 -0.66
N PHE A 6 -24.96 -4.01 0.13
CA PHE A 6 -23.77 -3.97 1.00
C PHE A 6 -22.46 -4.14 0.22
N PHE A 7 -22.52 -4.78 -0.95
CA PHE A 7 -21.38 -4.97 -1.86
C PHE A 7 -21.23 -3.87 -2.92
N SER A 8 -22.09 -2.85 -2.88
CA SER A 8 -22.08 -1.71 -3.81
C SER A 8 -21.76 -0.38 -3.14
N SER A 9 -21.28 -0.40 -1.88
CA SER A 9 -20.82 0.81 -1.20
C SER A 9 -19.32 1.00 -1.45
N GLU A 10 -18.92 2.24 -1.78
CA GLU A 10 -17.52 2.63 -1.96
C GLU A 10 -16.68 2.40 -0.68
N SER A 11 -17.33 2.23 0.48
CA SER A 11 -16.69 2.00 1.80
C SER A 11 -16.32 0.54 2.08
N THR A 12 -16.89 -0.43 1.35
CA THR A 12 -16.73 -1.86 1.67
C THR A 12 -15.26 -2.33 1.65
N PRO A 13 -14.41 -1.94 0.67
CA PRO A 13 -13.00 -2.32 0.66
C PRO A 13 -12.22 -1.81 1.87
N ALA A 14 -12.52 -0.59 2.33
CA ALA A 14 -11.83 0.03 3.45
C ALA A 14 -12.18 -0.61 4.79
N ILE A 15 -13.46 -0.96 4.99
CA ILE A 15 -13.90 -1.70 6.18
C ILE A 15 -13.20 -3.06 6.25
N ILE A 16 -13.10 -3.77 5.12
CA ILE A 16 -12.41 -5.06 5.04
C ILE A 16 -10.92 -4.88 5.37
N LEU A 17 -10.25 -3.90 4.77
CA LEU A 17 -8.84 -3.60 5.03
C LEU A 17 -8.59 -3.28 6.51
N PHE A 18 -9.43 -2.44 7.11
CA PHE A 18 -9.36 -2.12 8.54
C PHE A 18 -9.55 -3.36 9.43
N LEU A 19 -10.50 -4.23 9.09
CA LEU A 19 -10.74 -5.47 9.82
C LEU A 19 -9.51 -6.40 9.76
N PHE A 20 -8.90 -6.57 8.59
CA PHE A 20 -7.67 -7.37 8.47
C PHE A 20 -6.50 -6.77 9.24
N ALA A 21 -6.36 -5.43 9.25
CA ALA A 21 -5.33 -4.76 10.06
C ALA A 21 -5.55 -5.02 11.57
N LEU A 22 -6.80 -4.97 12.04
CA LEU A 22 -7.16 -5.27 13.42
C LEU A 22 -6.85 -6.73 13.76
N VAL A 23 -7.25 -7.67 12.90
CA VAL A 23 -6.95 -9.10 13.07
C VAL A 23 -5.43 -9.33 13.14
N ALA A 24 -4.65 -8.72 12.25
CA ALA A 24 -3.19 -8.82 12.28
C ALA A 24 -2.60 -8.27 13.59
N MET A 25 -3.11 -7.12 14.06
CA MET A 25 -2.70 -6.55 15.35
C MET A 25 -3.02 -7.49 16.52
N VAL A 26 -4.24 -8.06 16.56
CA VAL A 26 -4.65 -9.01 17.62
C VAL A 26 -3.78 -10.26 17.59
N LEU A 27 -3.57 -10.87 16.41
CA LEU A 27 -2.72 -12.05 16.28
C LEU A 27 -1.31 -11.77 16.81
N LYS A 28 -0.70 -10.64 16.41
CA LYS A 28 0.66 -10.29 16.81
C LYS A 28 0.80 -9.93 18.30
N ASN A 29 -0.27 -9.51 18.97
CA ASN A 29 -0.27 -9.17 20.40
C ASN A 29 -0.87 -10.28 21.29
N SER A 30 -1.19 -11.44 20.73
CA SER A 30 -1.79 -12.58 21.44
C SER A 30 -0.79 -13.72 21.66
N VAL A 31 -1.27 -14.80 22.30
CA VAL A 31 -0.52 -16.05 22.49
C VAL A 31 -0.07 -16.69 21.16
N PHE A 32 -0.70 -16.32 20.04
CA PHE A 32 -0.34 -16.78 18.70
C PHE A 32 0.79 -15.97 18.04
N SER A 33 1.36 -14.96 18.71
CA SER A 33 2.40 -14.08 18.15
C SER A 33 3.61 -14.84 17.61
N ASP A 34 4.08 -15.85 18.34
CA ASP A 34 5.27 -16.62 17.97
C ASP A 34 5.00 -17.44 16.71
N GLY A 35 3.93 -18.25 16.71
CA GLY A 35 3.53 -19.02 15.52
C GLY A 35 3.21 -18.17 14.30
N TYR A 36 2.61 -16.98 14.49
CA TYR A 36 2.40 -16.01 13.42
C TYR A 36 3.72 -15.48 12.86
N THR A 37 4.70 -15.20 13.71
CA THR A 37 6.01 -14.67 13.30
C THR A 37 6.87 -15.73 12.62
N GLU A 38 6.90 -16.95 13.17
CA GLU A 38 7.59 -18.09 12.57
C GLU A 38 7.02 -18.41 11.20
N LEU A 39 5.70 -18.36 11.03
CA LEU A 39 5.07 -18.55 9.72
C LEU A 39 5.54 -17.49 8.72
N LEU A 40 5.54 -16.21 9.10
CA LEU A 40 5.97 -15.12 8.23
C LEU A 40 7.47 -15.15 7.90
N LEU A 41 8.29 -15.65 8.83
CA LEU A 41 9.74 -15.78 8.67
C LEU A 41 10.16 -17.11 8.05
N LEU A 42 9.21 -18.00 7.73
CA LEU A 42 9.51 -19.29 7.11
C LEU A 42 10.28 -19.08 5.80
N ASP A 43 11.50 -19.58 5.73
CA ASP A 43 12.34 -19.46 4.55
C ASP A 43 11.86 -20.40 3.45
N ILE A 44 11.50 -19.80 2.30
CA ILE A 44 11.11 -20.53 1.10
C ILE A 44 12.20 -20.33 0.06
N GLU A 45 12.80 -21.44 -0.36
CA GLU A 45 13.81 -21.49 -1.41
C GLU A 45 13.23 -22.08 -2.69
N VAL A 46 13.38 -21.34 -3.80
CA VAL A 46 13.14 -21.85 -5.15
C VAL A 46 14.50 -22.00 -5.82
N ARG A 47 14.87 -23.25 -6.13
CA ARG A 47 16.16 -23.60 -6.73
C ARG A 47 15.99 -24.29 -8.08
N ALA A 48 16.76 -23.85 -9.06
CA ALA A 48 17.03 -24.49 -10.35
C ALA A 48 18.56 -24.61 -10.53
N GLU A 49 19.05 -25.33 -11.55
CA GLU A 49 20.47 -25.69 -11.68
C GLU A 49 21.45 -24.51 -11.54
N ASN A 50 21.13 -23.33 -12.09
CA ASN A 50 21.95 -22.12 -12.03
C ASN A 50 21.28 -20.95 -11.28
N PHE A 51 20.19 -21.20 -10.53
CA PHE A 51 19.41 -20.15 -9.89
C PHE A 51 18.92 -20.59 -8.52
N SER A 52 19.22 -19.81 -7.49
CA SER A 52 18.68 -20.01 -6.14
C SER A 52 18.11 -18.70 -5.62
N LEU A 53 16.82 -18.70 -5.29
CA LEU A 53 16.16 -17.58 -4.64
C LEU A 53 15.58 -18.04 -3.32
N GLN A 54 16.22 -17.61 -2.23
CA GLN A 54 15.76 -17.84 -0.87
C GLN A 54 15.24 -16.53 -0.30
N LYS A 55 13.98 -16.53 0.13
CA LYS A 55 13.38 -15.40 0.84
C LYS A 55 12.39 -15.91 1.89
N PRO A 56 12.22 -15.19 3.01
CA PRO A 56 11.12 -15.44 3.94
C PRO A 56 9.76 -15.33 3.25
N LEU A 57 8.78 -16.09 3.74
CA LEU A 57 7.40 -16.07 3.25
C LEU A 57 6.83 -14.66 3.18
N LEU A 58 7.12 -13.80 4.16
CA LEU A 58 6.70 -12.40 4.18
C LEU A 58 7.15 -11.64 2.92
N LEU A 59 8.39 -11.82 2.47
CA LEU A 59 8.89 -11.15 1.26
C LEU A 59 8.24 -11.70 0.00
N TRP A 60 7.97 -13.01 -0.07
CA TRP A 60 7.23 -13.60 -1.18
C TRP A 60 5.80 -13.04 -1.28
N ILE A 61 5.11 -12.93 -0.15
CA ILE A 61 3.77 -12.35 -0.07
C ILE A 61 3.80 -10.88 -0.50
N ASN A 62 4.74 -10.09 0.04
CA ASN A 62 4.88 -8.68 -0.30
C ASN A 62 5.19 -8.50 -1.79
N ASP A 63 6.20 -9.18 -2.33
CA ASP A 63 6.57 -9.06 -3.74
C ASP A 63 5.39 -9.48 -4.66
N GLY A 64 4.71 -10.59 -4.33
CA GLY A 64 3.59 -11.11 -5.12
C GLY A 64 2.36 -10.21 -5.10
N LEU A 65 1.89 -9.81 -3.91
CA LEU A 65 0.72 -8.95 -3.76
C LEU A 65 0.98 -7.54 -4.32
N MET A 66 2.18 -6.98 -4.08
CA MET A 66 2.54 -5.67 -4.63
C MET A 66 2.67 -5.70 -6.15
N ALA A 67 3.14 -6.80 -6.75
CA ALA A 67 3.15 -6.95 -8.20
C ALA A 67 1.74 -6.88 -8.80
N ILE A 68 0.76 -7.56 -8.20
CA ILE A 68 -0.65 -7.51 -8.62
C ILE A 68 -1.22 -6.10 -8.41
N PHE A 69 -0.96 -5.50 -7.25
CA PHE A 69 -1.44 -4.15 -6.91
C PHE A 69 -0.92 -3.11 -7.91
N PHE A 70 0.41 -3.06 -8.14
CA PHE A 70 1.00 -2.09 -9.07
C PHE A 70 0.62 -2.37 -10.53
N PHE A 71 0.35 -3.61 -10.90
CA PHE A 71 -0.19 -3.92 -12.22
C PHE A 71 -1.57 -3.29 -12.42
N LEU A 72 -2.47 -3.44 -11.45
CA LEU A 72 -3.80 -2.81 -11.48
C LEU A 72 -3.70 -1.28 -11.49
N VAL A 73 -2.85 -0.70 -10.63
CA VAL A 73 -2.59 0.75 -10.61
C VAL A 73 -2.04 1.23 -11.96
N GLY A 74 -1.13 0.47 -12.59
CA GLY A 74 -0.58 0.79 -13.90
C GLY A 74 -1.62 0.77 -15.01
N LEU A 75 -2.55 -0.20 -14.99
CA LEU A 75 -3.67 -0.25 -15.93
C LEU A 75 -4.64 0.93 -15.73
N GLU A 76 -4.93 1.28 -14.48
CA GLU A 76 -5.79 2.42 -14.16
C GLU A 76 -5.15 3.75 -14.57
N LEU A 77 -3.86 3.93 -14.30
CA LEU A 77 -3.10 5.10 -14.73
C LEU A 77 -3.08 5.21 -16.27
N LYS A 78 -2.88 4.09 -16.97
CA LYS A 78 -2.97 4.04 -18.43
C LYS A 78 -4.36 4.45 -18.92
N LYS A 79 -5.43 3.99 -18.28
CA LYS A 79 -6.81 4.37 -18.60
C LYS A 79 -7.02 5.88 -18.41
N GLU A 80 -6.56 6.45 -17.30
CA GLU A 80 -6.67 7.88 -17.01
C GLU A 80 -5.93 8.76 -18.02
N ILE A 81 -4.76 8.32 -18.48
CA ILE A 81 -3.97 9.03 -19.51
C ILE A 81 -4.65 8.97 -20.88
N LEU A 82 -5.25 7.83 -21.25
CA LEU A 82 -5.82 7.64 -22.59
C LEU A 82 -7.21 8.25 -22.76
N VAL A 83 -8.07 8.09 -21.76
CA VAL A 83 -9.51 8.42 -21.85
C VAL A 83 -10.03 9.19 -20.64
N GLY A 84 -9.24 9.34 -19.58
CA GLY A 84 -9.65 10.00 -18.34
C GLY A 84 -9.20 11.45 -18.23
N GLN A 85 -9.10 11.92 -16.98
CA GLN A 85 -8.88 13.32 -16.64
C GLN A 85 -7.46 13.78 -16.98
N LEU A 86 -6.49 12.85 -16.95
CA LEU A 86 -5.08 13.12 -17.24
C LEU A 86 -4.78 13.20 -18.75
N ARG A 87 -5.76 12.97 -19.62
CA ARG A 87 -5.60 13.09 -21.07
C ARG A 87 -5.26 14.52 -21.52
N GLN A 88 -5.82 15.52 -20.85
CA GLN A 88 -5.60 16.93 -21.21
C GLN A 88 -4.43 17.51 -20.40
N PRO A 89 -3.41 18.10 -21.04
CA PRO A 89 -2.22 18.63 -20.34
C PRO A 89 -2.55 19.64 -19.25
N GLY A 90 -3.61 20.45 -19.43
CA GLY A 90 -4.03 21.44 -18.43
C GLY A 90 -4.51 20.83 -17.11
N ASN A 91 -5.09 19.63 -17.15
CA ASN A 91 -5.62 18.93 -15.96
C ASN A 91 -4.54 18.16 -15.21
N VAL A 92 -3.36 17.96 -15.82
CA VAL A 92 -2.27 17.17 -15.25
C VAL A 92 -1.41 18.00 -14.29
N VAL A 93 -1.34 19.32 -14.49
CA VAL A 93 -0.47 20.22 -13.72
C VAL A 93 -0.79 20.18 -12.23
N LEU A 94 -2.07 20.31 -11.86
CA LEU A 94 -2.48 20.35 -10.46
C LEU A 94 -2.21 19.01 -9.73
N PRO A 95 -2.60 17.83 -10.25
CA PRO A 95 -2.25 16.54 -9.66
C PRO A 95 -0.75 16.30 -9.54
N ILE A 96 0.05 16.64 -10.56
CA ILE A 96 1.51 16.47 -10.49
C ILE A 96 2.12 17.38 -9.43
N ALA A 97 1.73 18.66 -9.38
CA ALA A 97 2.22 19.58 -8.37
C ALA A 97 1.85 19.10 -6.95
N GLY A 98 0.62 18.61 -6.76
CA GLY A 98 0.17 18.01 -5.51
C GLY A 98 0.97 16.76 -5.13
N ALA A 99 1.24 15.87 -6.08
CA ALA A 99 2.03 14.66 -5.86
C ALA A 99 3.49 14.97 -5.51
N ILE A 100 4.13 15.89 -6.22
CA ILE A 100 5.50 16.33 -5.93
C ILE A 100 5.57 16.96 -4.54
N GLY A 101 4.63 17.85 -4.20
CA GLY A 101 4.56 18.45 -2.86
C GLY A 101 4.32 17.40 -1.77
N GLY A 102 3.41 16.46 -2.02
CA GLY A 102 3.07 15.35 -1.11
C GLY A 102 4.22 14.36 -0.89
N VAL A 103 5.19 14.27 -1.80
CA VAL A 103 6.41 13.47 -1.61
C VAL A 103 7.53 14.31 -1.01
N ALA A 104 7.82 15.49 -1.57
CA ALA A 104 8.96 16.30 -1.19
C ALA A 104 8.88 16.83 0.25
N VAL A 105 7.70 17.26 0.69
CA VAL A 105 7.52 17.85 2.03
C VAL A 105 7.70 16.80 3.14
N PRO A 106 7.00 15.65 3.14
CA PRO A 106 7.20 14.64 4.18
C PRO A 106 8.59 14.01 4.17
N ALA A 107 9.16 13.76 2.97
CA ALA A 107 10.54 13.28 2.84
C ALA A 107 11.55 14.27 3.44
N GLY A 108 11.41 15.56 3.10
CA GLY A 108 12.28 16.61 3.61
C GLY A 108 12.22 16.73 5.12
N ILE A 109 11.01 16.76 5.69
CA ILE A 109 10.82 16.79 7.15
C ILE A 109 11.48 15.56 7.80
N TYR A 110 11.25 14.36 7.27
CA TYR A 110 11.83 13.14 7.83
C TYR A 110 13.35 13.13 7.79
N LEU A 111 13.95 13.54 6.67
CA LEU A 111 15.40 13.64 6.52
C LEU A 111 16.00 14.68 7.46
N LEU A 112 15.36 15.84 7.63
CA LEU A 112 15.80 16.86 8.58
C LEU A 112 15.76 16.39 10.03
N LEU A 113 14.86 15.48 10.38
CA LEU A 113 14.80 14.89 11.72
C LEU A 113 15.78 13.72 11.91
N ASN A 114 16.14 13.01 10.85
CA ASN A 114 16.94 11.77 10.91
C ASN A 114 18.34 11.87 10.27
N PHE A 115 18.79 13.06 9.87
CA PHE A 115 20.06 13.24 9.14
C PHE A 115 21.30 12.72 9.85
N GLN A 116 21.27 12.61 11.19
CA GLN A 116 22.41 12.14 11.98
C GLN A 116 22.57 10.62 11.95
N ASN A 117 21.53 9.87 11.59
CA ASN A 117 21.55 8.42 11.55
C ASN A 117 21.38 7.94 10.11
N SER A 118 22.46 7.44 9.50
CA SER A 118 22.46 6.96 8.13
C SER A 118 21.45 5.83 7.91
N LEU A 119 21.26 4.94 8.90
CA LEU A 119 20.29 3.84 8.79
C LEU A 119 18.85 4.38 8.78
N SER A 120 18.51 5.28 9.69
CA SER A 120 17.18 5.88 9.74
C SER A 120 16.90 6.75 8.52
N ALA A 121 17.90 7.46 8.00
CA ALA A 121 17.76 8.32 6.81
C ALA A 121 17.37 7.54 5.54
N HIS A 122 17.70 6.24 5.43
CA HIS A 122 17.24 5.39 4.32
C HIS A 122 15.71 5.25 4.27
N GLY A 123 15.03 5.45 5.41
CA GLY A 123 13.57 5.38 5.53
C GLY A 123 12.80 6.61 5.02
N TRP A 124 13.43 7.53 4.29
CA TRP A 124 12.81 8.80 3.87
C TRP A 124 11.54 8.66 3.04
N ALA A 125 11.37 7.53 2.34
CA ALA A 125 10.19 7.25 1.51
C ALA A 125 9.00 6.67 2.31
N ILE A 126 9.20 6.26 3.57
CA ILE A 126 8.13 5.74 4.42
C ILE A 126 6.99 6.77 4.62
N PRO A 127 7.26 8.04 5.02
CA PRO A 127 6.20 9.03 5.24
C PRO A 127 5.57 9.58 3.96
N THR A 128 6.12 9.26 2.78
CA THR A 128 5.58 9.74 1.50
C THR A 128 4.54 8.79 0.91
N ALA A 129 4.49 7.54 1.38
CA ALA A 129 3.54 6.56 0.89
C ALA A 129 2.12 6.88 1.37
N THR A 130 1.17 6.96 0.44
CA THR A 130 -0.25 7.17 0.73
C THR A 130 -1.07 5.93 0.40
N ASP A 131 -1.88 5.47 1.35
CA ASP A 131 -2.82 4.36 1.13
C ASP A 131 -4.14 4.89 0.55
N ILE A 132 -4.30 4.73 -0.77
CA ILE A 132 -5.47 5.18 -1.52
C ILE A 132 -6.73 4.45 -1.05
N ALA A 133 -6.63 3.14 -0.76
CA ALA A 133 -7.79 2.33 -0.36
C ALA A 133 -8.36 2.81 0.98
N PHE A 134 -7.47 3.15 1.92
CA PHE A 134 -7.88 3.72 3.20
C PHE A 134 -8.45 5.14 3.05
N THR A 135 -7.82 5.99 2.23
CA THR A 135 -8.25 7.37 2.01
C THR A 135 -9.65 7.45 1.39
N VAL A 136 -9.91 6.70 0.32
CA VAL A 136 -11.24 6.62 -0.31
C VAL A 136 -12.28 6.07 0.66
N GLY A 137 -11.89 5.09 1.47
CA GLY A 137 -12.71 4.53 2.53
C GLY A 137 -13.24 5.55 3.53
N ILE A 138 -12.35 6.39 4.06
CA ILE A 138 -12.72 7.44 5.01
C ILE A 138 -13.58 8.51 4.34
N LEU A 139 -13.24 8.93 3.13
CA LEU A 139 -14.03 9.92 2.40
C LEU A 139 -15.46 9.44 2.16
N ALA A 140 -15.64 8.15 1.83
CA ALA A 140 -16.96 7.54 1.68
C ALA A 140 -17.75 7.48 3.00
N LEU A 141 -17.09 7.39 4.16
CA LEU A 141 -17.73 7.43 5.49
C LEU A 141 -18.09 8.85 5.96
N LEU A 142 -17.33 9.87 5.54
CA LEU A 142 -17.61 11.27 5.88
C LEU A 142 -18.63 11.92 4.95
N GLY A 143 -18.80 11.38 3.73
CA GLY A 143 -19.75 11.86 2.73
C GLY A 143 -21.17 11.30 2.85
N SER A 144 -21.47 10.53 3.91
CA SER A 144 -22.79 9.94 4.19
C SER A 144 -23.61 10.75 5.17
#